data_AF-A0A1S1WTX7-F1
#
_entry.id   AF-A0A1S1WTX7-F1
#
_cell.length_a   1.000
_cell.length_b   1.000
_cell.length_c   1.000
_cell.angle_alpha   90.00
_cell.angle_beta   90.00
_cell.angle_gamma   90.00
#
_symmetry.space_group_name_H-M   'P 1'
#
loop_
_entity.id
_entity.type
_entity.pdbx_description
1 polymer ?
#
loop_
_entity_poly.entity_id
_entity_poly.type
_entity_poly.pdbx_seq_one_letter_code
_entity_poly.pdbx_strand_id
1 'polypeptide(L)'
;MTATPVGVLLLLIVLLFFLHASWRLIASKSGSAIGCFLAAYIVLAALLNCHPEPVSLTPLLLPFIYAYAWLGIAAAMWAAVTMRVTRKALLFPGQDPRLAALFSSQLALHIGVLALSPWLDWRPLAVYIMAPPLIASVSYFAYRAQLLAMRRREVCGTSWAAWGMMCLLLPLLLVWLAQWLTPAILGLT
;
A
#
# COMPACT_ATOMS: atom_id res chain seq x y z
N MET A 1 20.02 22.44 1.66
CA MET A 1 20.09 21.21 2.49
C MET A 1 20.61 20.10 1.58
N THR A 2 21.81 19.60 1.83
CA THR A 2 22.37 18.47 1.06
C THR A 2 21.63 17.20 1.48
N ALA A 3 21.09 16.46 0.50
CA ALA A 3 20.43 15.19 0.78
C ALA A 3 21.48 14.22 1.34
N THR A 4 21.28 13.75 2.57
CA THR A 4 22.15 12.71 3.14
C THR A 4 22.03 11.44 2.29
N PRO A 5 23.09 10.62 2.17
CA PRO A 5 23.04 9.37 1.40
C PRO A 5 21.85 8.47 1.79
N VAL A 6 21.50 8.46 3.09
CA VAL A 6 20.33 7.77 3.63
C VAL A 6 19.03 8.38 3.13
N GLY A 7 18.90 9.71 3.14
CA GLY A 7 17.72 10.40 2.59
C GLY A 7 17.50 10.11 1.10
N VAL A 8 18.57 10.08 0.31
CA VAL A 8 18.51 9.71 -1.12
C VAL A 8 18.03 8.27 -1.29
N LEU A 9 18.57 7.33 -0.49
CA LEU A 9 18.16 5.94 -0.53
C LEU A 9 16.67 5.76 -0.19
N LEU A 10 16.18 6.45 0.85
CA LEU A 10 14.78 6.40 1.26
C LEU A 10 13.84 6.96 0.19
N LEU A 11 14.21 8.07 -0.45
CA LEU A 11 13.47 8.63 -1.59
C LEU A 11 13.45 7.67 -2.79
N LEU A 12 14.59 7.03 -3.07
CA LEU A 12 14.69 6.06 -4.16
C LEU A 12 13.75 4.87 -3.95
N ILE A 13 13.59 4.38 -2.72
CA ILE A 13 12.63 3.32 -2.39
C ILE A 13 11.20 3.74 -2.74
N VAL A 14 10.80 4.95 -2.35
CA VAL A 14 9.46 5.48 -2.65
C VAL A 14 9.26 5.64 -4.15
N LEU A 15 10.25 6.19 -4.86
CA LEU A 15 10.21 6.37 -6.30
C LEU A 15 10.09 5.02 -7.05
N LEU A 16 10.90 4.03 -6.66
CA LEU A 16 10.86 2.70 -7.26
C LEU A 16 9.51 2.00 -7.01
N PHE A 17 8.96 2.16 -5.81
CA PHE A 17 7.63 1.63 -5.50
C PHE A 17 6.54 2.29 -6.36
N PHE A 18 6.58 3.61 -6.49
CA PHE A 18 5.65 4.37 -7.35
C PHE A 18 5.75 3.92 -8.81
N LEU A 19 6.97 3.83 -9.35
CA LEU A 19 7.22 3.37 -10.72
C LEU A 19 6.75 1.93 -10.91
N HIS A 20 6.96 1.06 -9.92
CA HIS A 20 6.47 -0.31 -9.95
C HIS A 20 4.94 -0.37 -10.03
N ALA A 21 4.24 0.34 -9.15
CA ALA A 21 2.78 0.39 -9.12
C ALA A 21 2.21 0.93 -10.45
N SER A 22 2.78 2.01 -10.97
CA SER A 22 2.42 2.61 -12.25
C SER A 22 2.65 1.65 -13.42
N TRP A 23 3.81 0.98 -13.45
CA TRP A 23 4.13 -0.02 -14.46
C TRP A 23 3.16 -1.20 -14.44
N ARG A 24 2.78 -1.70 -13.25
CA ARG A 24 1.78 -2.77 -13.12
C ARG A 24 0.41 -2.33 -13.64
N LEU A 25 0.00 -1.10 -13.34
CA LEU A 25 -1.25 -0.54 -13.84
C LEU A 25 -1.28 -0.50 -15.37
N ILE A 26 -0.26 0.11 -16.00
CA ILE A 26 -0.16 0.24 -17.46
C ILE A 26 -0.10 -1.15 -18.12
N ALA A 27 0.73 -2.05 -17.58
CA ALA A 27 0.89 -3.39 -18.12
C ALA A 27 -0.39 -4.24 -18.05
N SER A 28 -1.27 -3.98 -17.07
CA SER A 28 -2.51 -4.73 -16.90
C SER A 28 -3.56 -4.46 -17.98
N LYS A 29 -3.46 -3.32 -18.68
CA LYS A 29 -4.45 -2.84 -19.67
C LYS A 29 -5.90 -2.80 -19.15
N SER A 30 -6.10 -2.78 -17.83
CA SER A 30 -7.42 -2.79 -17.20
C SER A 30 -7.95 -1.37 -17.05
N GLY A 31 -8.95 -1.01 -17.87
CA GLY A 31 -9.58 0.31 -17.84
C GLY A 31 -10.21 0.64 -16.47
N SER A 32 -10.83 -0.35 -15.81
CA SER A 32 -11.40 -0.18 -14.47
C SER A 32 -10.33 0.11 -13.41
N ALA A 33 -9.19 -0.58 -13.48
CA ALA A 33 -8.07 -0.32 -12.58
C ALA A 33 -7.49 1.08 -12.79
N ILE A 34 -7.31 1.50 -14.05
CA ILE A 34 -6.83 2.85 -14.39
C ILE A 34 -7.79 3.91 -13.86
N GLY A 35 -9.10 3.73 -14.07
CA GLY A 35 -10.11 4.63 -13.53
C GLY A 35 -10.07 4.74 -12.01
N CYS A 36 -9.99 3.61 -11.30
CA CYS A 36 -9.88 3.59 -9.83
C CYS A 36 -8.59 4.27 -9.35
N PHE A 37 -7.48 4.08 -10.05
CA PHE A 37 -6.19 4.71 -9.73
C PHE A 37 -6.27 6.23 -9.85
N LEU A 38 -6.78 6.74 -10.97
CA LEU A 38 -6.92 8.18 -11.21
C LEU A 38 -7.87 8.82 -10.19
N ALA A 39 -9.01 8.18 -9.94
CA ALA A 39 -9.96 8.65 -8.95
C ALA A 39 -9.34 8.68 -7.55
N ALA A 40 -8.64 7.63 -7.15
CA ALA A 40 -7.98 7.55 -5.84
C ALA A 40 -6.87 8.62 -5.67
N TYR A 41 -6.12 8.92 -6.73
CA TYR A 41 -5.12 9.98 -6.72
C TYR A 41 -5.77 11.34 -6.46
N ILE A 42 -6.85 11.67 -7.19
CA ILE A 42 -7.59 12.93 -7.04
C ILE A 42 -8.21 13.02 -5.64
N VAL A 43 -8.82 11.94 -5.15
CA VAL A 43 -9.39 11.87 -3.81
C VAL A 43 -8.32 12.16 -2.76
N LEU A 44 -7.16 11.52 -2.84
CA LEU A 44 -6.08 11.77 -1.88
C LEU A 44 -5.55 13.21 -1.96
N ALA A 45 -5.35 13.74 -3.17
CA ALA A 45 -4.90 15.13 -3.35
C ALA A 45 -5.92 16.12 -2.77
N ALA A 46 -7.22 15.89 -2.97
CA ALA A 46 -8.28 16.71 -2.40
C ALA A 46 -8.30 16.63 -0.87
N LEU A 47 -8.19 15.43 -0.29
CA LEU A 47 -8.14 15.23 1.17
C LEU A 47 -6.95 15.97 1.79
N LEU A 48 -5.78 15.92 1.14
CA LEU A 48 -4.59 16.64 1.60
C LEU A 48 -4.71 18.15 1.45
N ASN A 49 -5.41 18.63 0.41
CA ASN A 49 -5.67 20.06 0.20
C ASN A 49 -6.66 20.63 1.22
N CYS A 50 -7.55 19.80 1.79
CA CYS A 50 -8.48 20.21 2.85
C CYS A 50 -7.81 20.30 4.23
N HIS A 51 -6.52 20.03 4.36
CA HIS A 51 -5.82 20.12 5.64
C HIS A 51 -5.66 21.60 6.06
N PRO A 52 -6.00 21.96 7.31
CA PRO A 52 -6.05 23.36 7.76
C PRO A 52 -4.69 24.05 7.82
N GLU A 53 -3.60 23.28 7.90
CA GLU A 53 -2.24 23.82 7.85
C GLU A 53 -1.65 23.78 6.43
N PRO A 54 -1.03 24.89 5.96
CA PRO A 54 -0.41 24.94 4.65
C PRO A 54 0.79 23.99 4.60
N VAL A 55 0.63 22.87 3.90
CA VAL A 55 1.73 21.94 3.63
C VAL A 55 2.69 22.59 2.62
N SER A 56 3.98 22.66 2.93
CA SER A 56 4.99 23.32 2.07
C SER A 56 5.18 22.64 0.69
N LEU A 57 4.66 21.43 0.52
CA LEU A 57 4.59 20.72 -0.74
C LEU A 57 3.18 20.89 -1.32
N THR A 58 3.10 21.17 -2.63
CA THR A 58 1.82 21.24 -3.35
C THR A 58 1.02 19.96 -3.08
N PRO A 59 -0.28 20.02 -2.72
CA PRO A 59 -1.11 18.84 -2.47
C PRO A 59 -1.13 17.80 -3.59
N LEU A 60 -0.81 18.22 -4.82
CA LEU A 60 -0.62 17.34 -5.98
C LEU A 60 0.67 16.52 -5.94
N LEU A 61 1.70 16.95 -5.21
CA LEU A 61 2.98 16.26 -5.10
C LEU A 61 3.02 15.28 -3.93
N LEU A 62 2.28 15.53 -2.86
CA LEU A 62 2.21 14.63 -1.71
C LEU A 62 1.77 13.19 -2.05
N PRO A 63 0.79 12.95 -2.95
CA PRO A 63 0.43 11.60 -3.37
C PRO A 63 1.61 10.79 -3.95
N PHE A 64 2.66 11.43 -4.48
CA PHE A 64 3.87 10.70 -4.90
C PHE A 64 4.64 10.12 -3.71
N ILE A 65 4.70 10.85 -2.59
CA ILE A 65 5.33 10.38 -1.35
C ILE A 65 4.48 9.28 -0.71
N TYR A 66 3.17 9.47 -0.72
CA TYR A 66 2.17 8.56 -0.15
C TYR A 66 1.60 7.61 -1.21
N ALA A 67 2.46 7.06 -2.08
CA ALA A 67 2.01 6.25 -3.21
C ALA A 67 1.17 5.03 -2.81
N TYR A 68 1.48 4.44 -1.65
CA TYR A 68 0.71 3.34 -1.07
C TYR A 68 -0.70 3.77 -0.67
N ALA A 69 -0.92 5.02 -0.26
CA ALA A 69 -2.18 5.49 0.26
C ALA A 69 -3.25 5.60 -0.82
N TRP A 70 -2.94 6.27 -1.93
CA TRP A 70 -3.88 6.30 -3.07
C TRP A 70 -3.99 4.90 -3.70
N LEU A 71 -2.95 4.06 -3.63
CA LEU A 71 -3.05 2.68 -4.10
C LEU A 71 -3.99 1.84 -3.22
N GLY A 72 -4.05 2.09 -1.91
CA GLY A 72 -5.01 1.50 -0.98
C GLY A 72 -6.45 1.93 -1.27
N ILE A 73 -6.67 3.23 -1.51
CA ILE A 73 -7.98 3.75 -1.93
C ILE A 73 -8.40 3.11 -3.27
N ALA A 74 -7.49 3.07 -4.24
CA ALA A 74 -7.72 2.43 -5.54
C ALA A 74 -8.04 0.93 -5.37
N ALA A 75 -7.35 0.24 -4.45
CA ALA A 75 -7.62 -1.16 -4.14
C ALA A 75 -9.03 -1.37 -3.59
N ALA A 76 -9.49 -0.49 -2.69
CA ALA A 76 -10.83 -0.56 -2.14
C ALA A 76 -11.91 -0.35 -3.22
N MET A 77 -11.75 0.69 -4.05
CA MET A 77 -12.66 0.97 -5.17
C MET A 77 -12.68 -0.18 -6.18
N TRP A 78 -11.50 -0.68 -6.57
CA TRP A 78 -11.36 -1.75 -7.54
C TRP A 78 -11.93 -3.07 -7.01
N ALA A 79 -11.68 -3.39 -5.73
CA ALA A 79 -12.22 -4.59 -5.09
C ALA A 79 -13.75 -4.55 -5.03
N ALA A 80 -14.37 -3.39 -4.75
CA ALA A 80 -15.82 -3.25 -4.72
C ALA A 80 -16.48 -3.65 -6.05
N VAL A 81 -15.81 -3.43 -7.18
CA VAL A 81 -16.35 -3.73 -8.52
C VAL A 81 -15.98 -5.15 -8.99
N THR A 82 -14.76 -5.58 -8.74
CA THR A 82 -14.17 -6.78 -9.39
C THR A 82 -14.11 -8.01 -8.49
N MET A 83 -14.11 -7.84 -7.16
CA MET A 83 -13.94 -8.95 -6.24
C MET A 83 -15.20 -9.82 -6.20
N ARG A 84 -15.00 -11.13 -6.17
CA ARG A 84 -16.05 -12.12 -5.95
C ARG A 84 -15.72 -12.91 -4.69
N VAL A 85 -16.56 -12.73 -3.69
CA VAL A 85 -16.41 -13.39 -2.40
C VAL A 85 -17.03 -14.79 -2.47
N THR A 86 -16.26 -15.79 -2.07
CA THR A 86 -16.75 -17.15 -1.86
C THR A 86 -16.52 -17.56 -0.40
N ARG A 87 -17.06 -18.72 0.00
CA ARG A 87 -16.87 -19.25 1.36
C ARG A 87 -15.40 -19.49 1.73
N LYS A 88 -14.54 -19.78 0.75
CA LYS A 88 -13.14 -20.19 1.00
C LYS A 88 -12.11 -19.17 0.51
N ALA A 89 -12.49 -18.28 -0.41
CA ALA A 89 -11.54 -17.42 -1.11
C ALA A 89 -12.17 -16.11 -1.59
N LEU A 90 -11.28 -15.13 -1.75
CA LEU A 90 -11.49 -13.90 -2.51
C LEU A 90 -11.01 -14.16 -3.94
N LEU A 91 -11.91 -14.10 -4.92
CA LEU A 91 -11.62 -14.38 -6.32
C LEU A 91 -11.69 -13.10 -7.16
N PHE A 92 -10.88 -13.06 -8.21
CA PHE A 92 -10.78 -11.95 -9.17
C PHE A 92 -10.90 -12.51 -10.60
N PRO A 93 -12.10 -12.94 -11.03
CA PRO A 93 -12.29 -13.61 -12.31
C PRO A 93 -11.93 -12.68 -13.48
N GLY A 94 -11.20 -13.22 -14.46
CA GLY A 94 -10.80 -12.48 -15.67
C GLY A 94 -9.76 -11.37 -15.44
N GLN A 95 -9.18 -11.26 -14.23
CA GLN A 95 -8.18 -10.24 -13.91
C GLN A 95 -6.75 -10.80 -13.95
N ASP A 96 -5.77 -9.96 -14.33
CA ASP A 96 -4.34 -10.30 -14.24
C ASP A 96 -3.96 -10.62 -12.77
N PRO A 97 -3.43 -11.82 -12.46
CA PRO A 97 -2.98 -12.19 -11.12
C PRO A 97 -1.99 -11.20 -10.50
N ARG A 98 -1.16 -10.51 -11.31
CA ARG A 98 -0.22 -9.52 -10.81
C ARG A 98 -0.93 -8.27 -10.30
N LEU A 99 -1.94 -7.81 -11.03
CA LEU A 99 -2.76 -6.67 -10.62
C LEU A 99 -3.63 -7.04 -9.40
N ALA A 100 -4.28 -8.21 -9.44
CA ALA A 100 -5.10 -8.71 -8.35
C ALA A 100 -4.27 -8.89 -7.05
N ALA A 101 -3.04 -9.39 -7.14
CA ALA A 101 -2.13 -9.50 -6.00
C ALA A 101 -1.75 -8.12 -5.44
N LEU A 102 -1.46 -7.15 -6.32
CA LEU A 102 -1.14 -5.79 -5.91
C LEU A 102 -2.30 -5.18 -5.12
N PHE A 103 -3.50 -5.11 -5.70
CA PHE A 103 -4.65 -4.53 -5.01
C PHE A 103 -5.06 -5.33 -3.77
N SER A 104 -5.10 -6.66 -3.84
CA SER A 104 -5.48 -7.49 -2.69
C SER A 104 -4.51 -7.33 -1.50
N SER A 105 -3.21 -7.24 -1.77
CA SER A 105 -2.20 -7.01 -0.72
C SER A 105 -2.29 -5.60 -0.13
N GLN A 106 -2.54 -4.58 -0.96
CA GLN A 106 -2.73 -3.21 -0.47
C GLN A 106 -4.00 -3.10 0.37
N LEU A 107 -5.09 -3.71 -0.07
CA LEU A 107 -6.33 -3.74 0.70
C LEU A 107 -6.11 -4.43 2.05
N ALA A 108 -5.39 -5.55 2.08
CA ALA A 108 -5.04 -6.24 3.32
C ALA A 108 -4.21 -5.34 4.26
N LEU A 109 -3.20 -4.66 3.72
CA LEU A 109 -2.36 -3.74 4.48
C LEU A 109 -3.19 -2.61 5.11
N HIS A 110 -4.04 -1.94 4.32
CA HIS A 110 -4.81 -0.79 4.80
C HIS A 110 -5.89 -1.21 5.80
N ILE A 111 -6.62 -2.30 5.53
CA ILE A 111 -7.59 -2.85 6.48
C ILE A 111 -6.89 -3.26 7.78
N GLY A 112 -5.75 -3.95 7.67
CA GLY A 112 -4.95 -4.33 8.82
C GLY A 112 -4.50 -3.13 9.66
N VAL A 113 -3.91 -2.11 9.01
CA VAL A 113 -3.45 -0.89 9.69
C VAL A 113 -4.60 -0.20 10.40
N LEU A 114 -5.73 0.01 9.71
CA LEU A 114 -6.89 0.69 10.29
C LEU A 114 -7.52 -0.12 11.42
N ALA A 115 -7.68 -1.43 11.25
CA ALA A 115 -8.30 -2.31 12.23
C ALA A 115 -7.42 -2.48 13.48
N LEU A 116 -6.12 -2.74 13.31
CA LEU A 116 -5.24 -3.06 14.43
C LEU A 116 -4.66 -1.83 15.15
N SER A 117 -4.71 -0.64 14.57
CA SER A 117 -4.12 0.56 15.20
C SER A 117 -4.65 0.87 16.60
N PRO A 118 -5.97 0.83 16.88
CA PRO A 118 -6.49 1.11 18.22
C PRO A 118 -5.98 0.15 19.31
N TRP A 119 -5.64 -1.09 18.95
CA TRP A 119 -5.12 -2.09 19.90
C TRP A 119 -3.59 -2.12 20.00
N LEU A 120 -2.90 -1.38 19.12
CA LEU A 120 -1.43 -1.31 19.06
C LEU A 120 -0.94 0.12 19.33
N ASP A 121 -1.61 0.84 20.24
CA ASP A 121 -1.30 2.21 20.65
C ASP A 121 -1.16 3.20 19.48
N TRP A 122 -1.95 3.00 18.42
CA TRP A 122 -1.91 3.79 17.17
C TRP A 122 -0.57 3.75 16.43
N ARG A 123 0.36 2.88 16.84
CA ARG A 123 1.70 2.78 16.26
C ARG A 123 1.69 2.40 14.77
N PRO A 124 0.86 1.45 14.28
CA PRO A 124 0.80 1.16 12.85
C PRO A 124 0.40 2.38 12.02
N LEU A 125 -0.59 3.16 12.47
CA LEU A 125 -1.01 4.39 11.81
C LEU A 125 0.06 5.48 11.86
N ALA A 126 0.76 5.62 12.99
CA ALA A 126 1.87 6.56 13.11
C ALA A 126 3.00 6.21 12.12
N VAL A 127 3.36 4.92 12.00
CA VAL A 127 4.34 4.45 11.01
C VAL A 127 3.83 4.67 9.58
N TYR A 128 2.54 4.45 9.35
CA TYR A 128 1.89 4.72 8.07
C TYR A 128 2.05 6.16 7.61
N ILE A 129 1.94 7.12 8.52
CA ILE A 129 2.07 8.55 8.19
C ILE A 129 3.55 8.95 8.13
N MET A 130 4.34 8.56 9.13
CA MET A 130 5.66 9.13 9.37
C MET A 130 6.81 8.41 8.65
N ALA A 131 6.61 7.16 8.19
CA ALA A 131 7.65 6.38 7.52
C ALA A 131 7.22 5.84 6.13
N PRO A 132 6.94 6.72 5.14
CA PRO A 132 6.57 6.30 3.78
C PRO A 132 7.49 5.25 3.12
N PRO A 133 8.83 5.32 3.23
CA PRO A 133 9.72 4.31 2.64
C PRO A 133 9.56 2.93 3.29
N LEU A 134 9.27 2.87 4.59
CA LEU A 134 9.03 1.62 5.30
C LEU A 134 7.73 0.99 4.84
N ILE A 135 6.67 1.80 4.69
CA ILE A 135 5.39 1.34 4.18
C ILE A 135 5.52 0.83 2.75
N ALA A 136 6.23 1.55 1.87
CA ALA A 136 6.51 1.10 0.51
C ALA A 136 7.23 -0.27 0.48
N SER A 137 8.18 -0.48 1.39
CA SER A 137 8.92 -1.74 1.51
C SER A 137 8.03 -2.90 1.95
N VAL A 138 7.24 -2.70 3.02
CA VAL A 138 6.29 -3.70 3.54
C VAL A 138 5.18 -3.98 2.52
N SER A 139 4.69 -2.94 1.86
CA SER A 139 3.70 -3.03 0.78
C SER A 139 4.22 -3.89 -0.38
N TYR A 140 5.48 -3.68 -0.81
CA TYR A 140 6.07 -4.48 -1.86
C TYR A 140 6.28 -5.94 -1.44
N PHE A 141 6.71 -6.19 -0.19
CA PHE A 141 6.81 -7.53 0.36
C PHE A 141 5.44 -8.23 0.38
N ALA A 142 4.40 -7.53 0.83
CA ALA A 142 3.02 -8.01 0.84
C ALA A 142 2.55 -8.39 -0.56
N TYR A 143 2.80 -7.53 -1.56
CA TYR A 143 2.51 -7.83 -2.96
C TYR A 143 3.18 -9.13 -3.43
N ARG A 144 4.47 -9.32 -3.13
CA ARG A 144 5.22 -10.51 -3.54
C ARG A 144 4.70 -11.77 -2.86
N ALA A 145 4.38 -11.71 -1.57
CA ALA A 145 3.79 -12.82 -0.83
C ALA A 145 2.42 -13.21 -1.43
N GLN A 146 1.57 -12.23 -1.71
CA GLN A 146 0.25 -12.46 -2.27
C GLN A 146 0.32 -12.98 -3.71
N LEU A 147 1.24 -12.46 -4.52
CA LEU A 147 1.47 -12.95 -5.88
C LEU A 147 1.91 -14.41 -5.88
N LEU A 148 2.77 -14.81 -4.94
CA LEU A 148 3.17 -16.20 -4.78
C LEU A 148 1.97 -17.09 -4.40
N ALA A 149 1.11 -16.62 -3.49
CA ALA A 149 -0.10 -17.34 -3.10
C ALA A 149 -1.10 -17.50 -4.26
N MET A 150 -1.30 -16.46 -5.07
CA MET A 150 -2.22 -16.46 -6.20
C MET A 150 -1.72 -17.32 -7.38
N ARG A 151 -0.40 -17.34 -7.65
CA ARG A 151 0.19 -18.15 -8.73
C ARG A 151 0.01 -19.66 -8.55
N ARG A 152 -0.20 -20.13 -7.32
CA ARG A 152 -0.37 -21.55 -7.01
C ARG A 152 -1.79 -22.07 -7.27
N ARG A 153 -2.69 -21.22 -7.79
CA ARG A 153 -4.11 -21.53 -7.97
C ARG A 153 -4.52 -21.44 -9.44
N GLU A 154 -5.44 -22.31 -9.84
CA GLU A 154 -6.04 -22.31 -11.18
C GLU A 154 -6.89 -21.05 -11.44
N VAL A 155 -7.61 -20.60 -10.41
CA VAL A 155 -8.43 -19.39 -10.46
C VAL A 155 -7.72 -18.26 -9.72
N CYS A 156 -7.62 -17.10 -10.37
CA CYS A 156 -7.05 -15.88 -9.80
C CYS A 156 -7.77 -15.51 -8.49
N GLY A 157 -7.07 -15.64 -7.37
CA GLY A 157 -7.66 -15.39 -6.06
C GLY A 157 -6.77 -15.82 -4.90
N THR A 158 -7.18 -15.44 -3.70
CA THR A 158 -6.48 -15.74 -2.44
C THR A 158 -7.46 -16.38 -1.45
N SER A 159 -7.00 -17.31 -0.63
CA SER A 159 -7.84 -17.83 0.46
C SER A 159 -8.09 -16.76 1.52
N TRP A 160 -9.26 -16.82 2.16
CA TRP A 160 -9.57 -15.98 3.33
C TRP A 160 -8.51 -16.09 4.43
N ALA A 161 -8.03 -17.31 4.71
CA ALA A 161 -7.00 -17.53 5.73
C ALA A 161 -5.70 -16.77 5.40
N ALA A 162 -5.19 -16.91 4.18
CA ALA A 162 -3.97 -16.20 3.76
C ALA A 162 -4.15 -14.67 3.77
N TRP A 163 -5.27 -14.17 3.23
CA TRP A 163 -5.53 -12.73 3.19
C TRP A 163 -5.75 -12.15 4.59
N GLY A 164 -6.53 -12.84 5.44
CA GLY A 164 -6.75 -12.44 6.83
C GLY A 164 -5.46 -12.48 7.65
N MET A 165 -4.60 -13.49 7.44
CA MET A 165 -3.28 -13.54 8.06
C MET A 165 -2.42 -12.35 7.63
N MET A 166 -2.47 -11.91 6.37
CA MET A 166 -1.79 -10.68 5.96
C MET A 166 -2.34 -9.43 6.66
N CYS A 167 -3.67 -9.30 6.80
CA CYS A 167 -4.27 -8.19 7.56
C CYS A 167 -3.75 -8.12 9.01
N LEU A 168 -3.44 -9.27 9.61
CA LEU A 168 -2.92 -9.34 10.98
C LEU A 168 -1.39 -9.13 11.03
N LEU A 169 -0.64 -9.79 10.15
CA LEU A 169 0.81 -9.78 10.20
C LEU A 169 1.45 -8.48 9.70
N LEU A 170 0.85 -7.81 8.71
CA LEU A 170 1.46 -6.62 8.12
C LEU A 170 1.56 -5.44 9.11
N PRO A 171 0.52 -5.11 9.91
CA PRO A 171 0.63 -4.06 10.92
C PRO A 171 1.63 -4.42 12.03
N LEU A 172 1.68 -5.69 12.43
CA LEU A 172 2.66 -6.17 13.42
C LEU A 172 4.10 -6.05 12.88
N LEU A 173 4.30 -6.42 11.62
CA LEU A 173 5.58 -6.26 10.93
C LEU A 173 6.00 -4.79 10.86
N LEU A 174 5.06 -3.87 10.60
CA LEU A 174 5.34 -2.43 10.59
C LEU A 174 5.81 -1.94 11.96
N VAL A 175 5.09 -2.30 13.03
CA VAL A 175 5.47 -1.91 14.40
C VAL A 175 6.83 -2.48 14.76
N TRP A 176 7.08 -3.76 14.44
CA TRP A 176 8.36 -4.41 14.71
C TRP A 176 9.51 -3.75 13.95
N LEU A 177 9.36 -3.50 12.64
CA LEU A 177 10.39 -2.83 11.85
C LEU A 177 10.64 -1.40 12.32
N ALA A 178 9.57 -0.67 12.69
CA ALA A 178 9.70 0.68 13.19
C ALA A 178 10.48 0.75 14.52
N GLN A 179 10.34 -0.24 15.40
CA GLN A 179 11.14 -0.35 16.64
C GLN A 179 12.63 -0.57 16.35
N TRP A 180 12.95 -1.36 15.32
CA TRP A 180 14.35 -1.57 14.91
C TRP A 180 14.95 -0.34 14.22
N LEU A 181 14.15 0.39 13.44
CA LEU A 181 14.59 1.56 12.69
C LEU A 181 14.65 2.83 13.55
N THR A 182 13.87 2.94 14.62
CA THR A 182 13.89 4.12 15.51
C THR A 182 15.28 4.46 16.07
N PRO A 183 16.07 3.52 16.62
CA PRO A 183 17.43 3.83 17.10
C PRO A 183 18.38 4.22 15.96
N ALA A 184 18.21 3.65 14.76
CA ALA A 184 19.01 4.01 13.59
C ALA A 184 18.68 5.41 13.06
N ILE A 185 17.41 5.85 13.16
CA ILE A 185 16.96 7.18 12.73
C ILE A 185 17.36 8.26 13.75
N LEU A 186 17.24 7.98 15.05
CA LEU A 186 17.61 8.90 16.13
C LEU A 186 19.14 9.06 16.29
N GLY A 187 19.94 8.06 15.92
CA GLY A 187 21.40 8.18 15.90
C GLY A 187 21.94 8.96 14.69
N LEU A 188 21.07 9.34 13.74
CA LEU A 188 21.40 10.12 12.55
C LEU A 188 20.92 11.58 12.61
N THR A 189 20.23 11.98 13.68
CA THR A 189 19.83 13.36 14.00
C THR A 189 20.63 13.89 15.16
#